data_AF-F1LH80-F1
#
_entry.id   AF-F1LH80-F1
#
_cell.length_a   1.000
_cell.length_b   1.000
_cell.length_c   1.000
_cell.angle_alpha   90.00
_cell.angle_beta   90.00
_cell.angle_gamma   90.00
#
_symmetry.space_group_name_H-M   'P 1'
#
loop_
_entity.id
_entity.type
_entity.pdbx_description
1 polymer ?
#
loop_
_entity_poly.entity_id
_entity_poly.type
_entity_poly.pdbx_seq_one_letter_code
_entity_poly.pdbx_strand_id
1 'polypeptide(L)'
;MKCGDPENTPCPLMCRRPSCECSPGRGMRRTNDGKCIPASQCPQHRAKREEHSCKENEQWTPCRGCEGTCAQRFVPCTRNCRPPGCECLAGAGFVRDAQGKCIKFDDCPK
;
A
#
# COMPACT_ATOMS: atom_id res chain seq x y z
N MET A 1 -8.93 12.56 -21.60
CA MET A 1 -8.51 11.81 -20.41
C MET A 1 -6.99 11.91 -20.25
N LYS A 2 -6.51 12.31 -19.07
CA LYS A 2 -5.10 12.46 -18.72
C LYS A 2 -4.58 11.21 -18.00
N CYS A 3 -3.27 11.08 -17.89
CA CYS A 3 -2.66 10.07 -17.01
C CYS A 3 -3.08 10.34 -15.55
N GLY A 4 -3.60 9.32 -14.88
CA GLY A 4 -4.15 9.41 -13.51
C GLY A 4 -5.67 9.51 -13.42
N ASP A 5 -6.37 9.77 -14.52
CA ASP A 5 -7.84 9.76 -14.55
C ASP A 5 -8.37 8.31 -14.43
N PRO A 6 -9.49 8.08 -13.69
CA PRO A 6 -10.12 6.77 -13.63
C PRO A 6 -10.66 6.36 -15.01
N GLU A 7 -10.68 5.04 -15.26
CA GLU A 7 -11.06 4.47 -16.56
C GLU A 7 -12.47 4.87 -17.01
N ASN A 8 -13.37 5.08 -16.05
CA ASN A 8 -14.76 5.46 -16.28
C ASN A 8 -15.02 6.97 -16.07
N THR A 9 -14.05 7.84 -16.36
CA THR A 9 -14.27 9.30 -16.29
C THR A 9 -15.31 9.69 -17.35
N PRO A 10 -16.51 10.16 -16.97
CA PRO A 10 -17.57 10.45 -17.93
C PRO A 10 -17.15 11.63 -18.82
N CYS A 11 -17.35 11.48 -20.12
CA CYS A 11 -17.27 12.63 -21.02
C CYS A 11 -18.60 13.40 -20.93
N PRO A 12 -18.60 14.70 -20.60
CA PRO A 12 -19.82 15.50 -20.66
C PRO A 12 -20.40 15.44 -22.08
N LEU A 13 -21.71 15.22 -22.21
CA LEU A 13 -22.45 15.13 -23.49
C LEU A 13 -22.61 16.50 -24.18
N MET A 14 -21.53 17.27 -24.26
CA MET A 14 -21.47 18.59 -24.86
C MET A 14 -20.41 18.57 -25.98
N CYS A 15 -20.76 19.13 -27.12
CA CYS A 15 -19.83 19.28 -28.22
C CYS A 15 -18.76 20.30 -27.84
N ARG A 16 -17.50 19.85 -27.76
CA ARG A 16 -16.35 20.76 -27.69
C ARG A 16 -16.02 21.29 -29.08
N ARG A 17 -15.30 22.41 -29.14
CA ARG A 17 -14.80 22.96 -30.40
C ARG A 17 -13.97 21.90 -31.16
N PRO A 18 -14.00 21.90 -32.51
CA PRO A 18 -13.18 20.99 -33.31
C PRO A 18 -11.71 21.10 -32.90
N SER A 19 -11.10 19.97 -32.53
CA SER A 19 -9.71 19.91 -32.10
C SER A 19 -9.16 18.49 -32.27
N CYS A 20 -7.84 18.35 -32.30
CA CYS A 20 -7.20 17.04 -32.25
C CYS A 20 -7.46 16.41 -30.88
N GLU A 21 -8.12 15.26 -30.84
CA GLU A 21 -8.43 14.55 -29.59
C GLU A 21 -7.50 13.35 -29.36
N CYS A 22 -6.98 13.25 -28.13
CA CYS A 22 -6.32 12.04 -27.65
C CYS A 22 -7.40 11.06 -27.20
N SER A 23 -7.78 10.13 -28.09
CA SER A 23 -8.96 9.27 -27.95
C SER A 23 -8.84 8.27 -26.78
N PRO A 24 -9.62 8.44 -25.70
CA PRO A 24 -9.60 7.48 -24.58
C PRO A 24 -10.07 6.09 -25.00
N GLY A 25 -11.02 6.00 -25.92
CA GLY A 25 -11.53 4.73 -26.47
C GLY A 25 -10.52 3.92 -27.29
N ARG A 26 -9.36 4.51 -27.62
CA ARG A 26 -8.22 3.80 -28.22
C ARG A 26 -7.11 3.51 -27.19
N GLY A 27 -7.42 3.61 -25.89
CA GLY A 27 -6.46 3.39 -24.82
C GLY A 27 -5.39 4.48 -24.69
N MET A 28 -5.61 5.67 -25.27
CA MET A 28 -4.66 6.78 -25.22
C MET A 28 -4.95 7.72 -24.04
N ARG A 29 -3.88 8.31 -23.49
CA ARG A 29 -3.92 9.25 -22.36
C ARG A 29 -3.00 10.43 -22.61
N ARG A 30 -3.41 11.62 -22.16
CA ARG A 30 -2.57 12.82 -22.22
C ARG A 30 -1.66 12.93 -21.01
N THR A 31 -0.38 13.17 -21.23
CA THR A 31 0.57 13.54 -20.17
C THR A 31 0.36 15.00 -19.74
N ASN A 32 0.99 15.40 -18.64
CA ASN A 32 0.99 16.80 -18.19
C ASN A 32 1.69 17.73 -19.19
N ASP A 33 2.65 17.21 -19.96
CA ASP A 33 3.35 17.93 -21.04
C ASP A 33 2.53 18.02 -22.35
N GLY A 34 1.27 17.57 -22.33
CA GLY A 34 0.38 17.63 -23.49
C GLY A 34 0.60 16.53 -24.55
N LYS A 35 1.53 15.60 -24.33
CA LYS A 35 1.76 14.46 -25.25
C LYS A 35 0.65 13.42 -25.11
N CYS A 36 0.23 12.83 -26.22
CA CYS A 36 -0.72 11.72 -26.24
C CYS A 36 0.04 10.40 -26.37
N ILE A 37 -0.04 9.55 -25.36
CA ILE A 37 0.68 8.28 -25.29
C ILE A 37 -0.28 7.15 -24.89
N PRO A 38 0.07 5.87 -25.14
CA PRO A 38 -0.68 4.74 -24.62
C PRO A 38 -0.81 4.80 -23.09
N ALA A 39 -1.95 4.40 -22.54
CA ALA A 39 -2.19 4.37 -21.10
C ALA A 39 -1.14 3.54 -20.34
N SER A 40 -0.60 2.50 -20.97
CA SER A 40 0.50 1.67 -20.45
C SER A 40 1.82 2.43 -20.29
N GLN A 41 2.01 3.51 -21.05
CA GLN A 41 3.19 4.36 -21.01
C GLN A 41 2.97 5.63 -20.17
N CYS A 42 1.77 5.81 -19.60
CA CYS A 42 1.59 6.87 -18.62
C CYS A 42 2.69 6.76 -17.57
N PRO A 43 3.32 7.89 -17.18
CA PRO A 43 4.24 7.90 -16.06
C PRO A 43 3.39 7.40 -14.90
N GLN A 44 3.58 6.12 -14.60
CA GLN A 44 2.93 5.55 -13.46
C GLN A 44 3.57 6.35 -12.32
N HIS A 45 2.78 7.22 -11.70
CA HIS A 45 2.66 7.09 -10.26
C HIS A 45 2.21 5.64 -10.05
N ARG A 46 3.17 4.71 -10.19
CA ARG A 46 3.33 3.65 -9.23
C ARG A 46 3.26 4.49 -7.98
N ALA A 47 2.08 4.51 -7.35
CA ALA A 47 2.07 4.43 -5.91
C ALA A 47 3.19 3.43 -5.69
N LYS A 48 4.35 3.94 -5.22
CA LYS A 48 5.32 3.08 -4.59
C LYS A 48 4.39 2.33 -3.66
N ARG A 49 4.04 1.10 -4.03
CA ARG A 49 3.81 0.09 -3.06
C ARG A 49 5.17 0.13 -2.41
N GLU A 50 5.27 0.99 -1.39
CA GLU A 50 6.39 0.97 -0.51
C GLU A 50 6.44 -0.50 -0.19
N GLU A 51 7.42 -1.15 -0.80
CA GLU A 51 7.75 -2.50 -0.47
C GLU A 51 8.22 -2.31 0.96
N HIS A 52 7.24 -2.33 1.87
CA HIS A 52 7.41 -2.05 3.25
C HIS A 52 8.19 -3.26 3.72
N SER A 53 9.51 -3.17 3.57
CA SER A 53 10.44 -4.26 3.79
C SER A 53 10.49 -4.47 5.29
N CYS A 54 9.53 -5.23 5.78
CA CYS A 54 9.51 -5.67 7.15
C CYS A 54 10.61 -6.69 7.38
N LYS A 55 11.10 -6.77 8.62
CA LYS A 55 12.11 -7.77 8.97
C LYS A 55 11.49 -9.17 8.93
N GLU A 56 12.32 -10.19 9.04
CA GLU A 56 11.86 -11.57 9.16
C GLU A 56 10.75 -11.71 10.21
N ASN A 57 9.67 -12.40 9.83
CA ASN A 57 8.48 -12.66 10.65
C ASN A 57 7.64 -11.44 11.04
N GLU A 58 7.91 -10.25 10.50
CA GLU A 58 7.08 -9.07 10.65
C GLU A 58 6.16 -8.88 9.45
N GLN A 59 4.94 -8.40 9.69
CA GLN A 59 3.96 -8.11 8.65
C GLN A 59 3.62 -6.62 8.65
N TRP A 60 3.65 -6.00 7.47
CA TRP A 60 3.17 -4.63 7.35
C TRP A 60 1.65 -4.58 7.57
N THR A 61 1.21 -3.67 8.43
CA THR A 61 -0.20 -3.40 8.68
C THR A 61 -0.47 -1.90 8.75
N PRO A 62 -1.61 -1.41 8.20
CA PRO A 62 -2.03 -0.02 8.33
C PRO A 62 -2.46 0.37 9.75
N CYS A 63 -2.81 -0.61 10.58
CA CYS A 63 -3.21 -0.42 11.98
C CYS A 63 -2.38 -1.39 12.82
N ARG A 64 -1.35 -0.88 13.48
CA ARG A 64 -0.51 -1.72 14.33
C ARG A 64 -1.16 -1.92 15.70
N GLY A 65 -1.14 -3.16 16.17
CA GLY A 65 -1.55 -3.55 17.50
C GLY A 65 -0.40 -3.55 18.51
N CYS A 66 -0.59 -4.36 19.55
CA CYS A 66 0.37 -4.55 20.61
C CYS A 66 0.98 -5.94 20.47
N GLU A 67 2.30 -5.95 20.39
CA GLU A 67 3.07 -7.15 20.13
C GLU A 67 3.31 -7.88 21.44
N GLY A 68 3.30 -9.22 21.39
CA GLY A 68 3.69 -10.06 22.51
C GLY A 68 5.19 -10.04 22.74
N THR A 69 5.62 -10.43 23.93
CA THR A 69 7.02 -10.70 24.27
C THR A 69 7.19 -12.16 24.68
N CYS A 70 8.43 -12.65 24.75
CA CYS A 70 8.70 -13.99 25.29
C CYS A 70 8.17 -14.20 26.72
N ALA A 71 8.07 -13.15 27.53
CA ALA A 71 7.47 -13.22 28.86
C ALA A 71 5.92 -13.24 28.82
N GLN A 72 5.32 -12.61 27.81
CA GLN A 72 3.88 -12.47 27.70
C GLN A 72 3.44 -12.46 26.23
N ARG A 73 2.91 -13.59 25.76
CA ARG A 73 2.46 -13.76 24.37
C ARG A 73 1.35 -12.79 23.95
N PHE A 74 0.39 -12.53 24.85
CA PHE A 74 -0.72 -11.62 24.58
C PHE A 74 -0.70 -10.46 25.57
N VAL A 75 -0.32 -9.28 25.08
CA VAL A 75 -0.31 -8.05 25.87
C VAL A 75 -1.67 -7.38 25.72
N PRO A 76 -2.41 -7.15 26.82
CA PRO A 76 -3.67 -6.42 26.76
C PRO A 76 -3.39 -4.98 26.33
N CYS A 77 -4.15 -4.49 25.35
CA CYS A 77 -4.05 -3.09 24.99
C CYS A 77 -5.36 -2.52 24.44
N THR A 78 -5.39 -1.19 24.36
CA THR A 78 -6.53 -0.43 23.87
C THR A 78 -6.83 -0.77 22.41
N ARG A 79 -8.10 -0.69 22.01
CA ARG A 79 -8.51 -0.86 20.60
C ARG A 79 -8.03 0.26 19.65
N ASN A 80 -7.20 1.16 20.14
CA ASN A 80 -6.59 2.22 19.34
C ASN A 80 -5.42 1.66 18.54
N CYS A 81 -5.46 1.88 17.22
CA CYS A 81 -4.38 1.54 16.32
C CYS A 81 -3.15 2.43 16.55
N ARG A 82 -1.97 1.83 16.56
CA ARG A 82 -0.71 2.55 16.35
C ARG A 82 -0.55 2.89 14.85
N PRO A 83 0.29 3.88 14.50
CA PRO A 83 0.55 4.26 13.11
C PRO A 83 0.97 3.07 12.23
N PRO A 84 0.69 3.12 10.92
CA PRO A 84 1.10 2.09 9.96
C PRO A 84 2.57 1.70 10.11
N GLY A 85 2.85 0.41 10.03
CA GLY A 85 4.18 -0.11 10.31
C GLY A 85 4.27 -1.62 10.16
N CYS A 86 5.49 -2.14 10.32
CA CYS A 86 5.73 -3.56 10.53
C CYS A 86 5.31 -3.94 11.95
N GLU A 87 4.56 -5.04 12.06
CA GLU A 87 4.08 -5.61 13.32
C GLU A 87 4.45 -7.10 13.43
N CYS A 88 4.88 -7.49 14.62
CA CYS A 88 5.06 -8.88 15.03
C CYS A 88 3.73 -9.47 15.51
N LEU A 89 3.11 -10.31 14.67
CA LEU A 89 1.74 -10.78 14.88
C LEU A 89 1.64 -11.84 15.98
N ALA A 90 1.26 -11.42 17.19
CA ALA A 90 0.97 -12.32 18.32
C ALA A 90 -0.10 -13.37 18.01
N GLY A 91 -1.12 -12.99 17.21
CA GLY A 91 -2.16 -13.92 16.75
C GLY A 91 -1.64 -15.04 15.85
N ALA A 92 -0.53 -14.81 15.14
CA ALA A 92 0.15 -15.83 14.34
C ALA A 92 1.21 -16.62 15.15
N GLY A 93 1.32 -16.37 16.45
CA GLY A 93 2.25 -17.08 17.35
C GLY A 93 3.66 -16.49 17.41
N PHE A 94 3.84 -15.26 16.94
CA PHE A 94 5.12 -14.57 17.02
C PHE A 94 5.17 -13.59 18.20
N VAL A 95 6.35 -13.44 18.77
CA VAL A 95 6.62 -12.50 19.87
C VAL A 95 7.97 -11.82 19.66
N ARG A 96 8.16 -10.67 20.31
CA ARG A 96 9.46 -10.02 20.38
C ARG A 96 10.32 -10.61 21.48
N ASP A 97 11.56 -10.92 21.13
CA ASP A 97 12.61 -11.26 22.09
C ASP A 97 13.19 -9.99 22.77
N ALA A 98 14.17 -10.18 23.65
CA ALA A 98 14.86 -9.08 24.33
C ALA A 98 15.69 -8.18 23.39
N GLN A 99 16.00 -8.66 22.18
CA GLN A 99 16.75 -7.94 21.15
C GLN A 99 15.78 -7.20 20.17
N GLY A 100 14.47 -7.37 20.36
CA GLY A 100 13.44 -6.83 19.50
C GLY A 100 13.23 -7.60 18.21
N LYS A 101 13.75 -8.83 18.05
CA LYS A 101 13.49 -9.68 16.88
C LYS A 101 12.13 -10.36 17.02
N CYS A 102 11.37 -10.43 15.93
CA CYS A 102 10.13 -11.19 15.88
C CYS A 102 10.44 -12.67 15.64
N ILE A 103 10.22 -13.49 16.65
CA ILE A 103 10.49 -14.93 16.64
C ILE A 103 9.23 -15.71 17.03
N LYS A 104 9.19 -17.01 16.77
CA LYS A 104 8.08 -17.83 17.28
C LYS A 104 8.18 -17.90 18.79
N PHE A 105 7.04 -17.95 19.46
CA PHE A 105 7.00 -18.11 20.92
C PHE A 105 7.77 -19.34 21.40
N ASP A 106 7.77 -20.41 20.59
CA ASP A 106 8.49 -21.65 20.90
C ASP A 106 10.01 -21.52 20.81
N ASP A 107 10.52 -20.50 20.10
CA ASP A 107 11.96 -20.21 19.95
C ASP A 107 12.48 -19.29 21.08
N CYS A 108 11.64 -18.91 22.04
CA CYS A 108 12.04 -18.06 23.14
C CYS A 108 13.05 -18.76 24.07
N PRO A 109 14.10 -18.04 24.53
CA PRO A 109 15.01 -18.57 25.54
C PRO A 109 14.25 -18.83 26.84
N LYS A 110 14.52 -19.99 27.45
CA LYS A 110 13.94 -20.41 28.73
C LYS A 110 14.76 -19.89 29.90
#